data_AF-A0A969AAJ4-F1
#
_entry.id   AF-A0A969AAJ4-F1
#
_cell.length_a   1.000
_cell.length_b   1.000
_cell.length_c   1.000
_cell.angle_alpha   90.00
_cell.angle_beta   90.00
_cell.angle_gamma   90.00
#
_symmetry.space_group_name_H-M   'P 1'
#
loop_
_entity.id
_entity.type
_entity.pdbx_description
1 polymer ?
#
loop_
_entity_poly.entity_id
_entity_poly.type
_entity_poly.pdbx_seq_one_letter_code
_entity_poly.pdbx_strand_id
1 'polypeptide(L)'
;MRRQKAGKAVLLIFLTTVISILVGMFLYHKTSVIALPPKVDIPEEILRTEIIIEGRSPIDGKPLSPAEYAQLQAELKTRPYPPQLSPKVRDTVFLLRLRKILKTLFPFVDF
;
A
#
# COMPACT_ATOMS: atom_id res chain seq x y z
N MET A 1 -66.89 16.18 0.26
CA MET A 1 -65.97 15.18 -0.34
C MET A 1 -64.55 15.68 -0.68
N ARG A 2 -64.29 16.98 -0.90
CA ARG A 2 -62.99 17.47 -1.44
C ARG A 2 -61.80 17.38 -0.46
N ARG A 3 -62.02 17.59 0.85
CA ARG A 3 -60.96 17.54 1.89
C ARG A 3 -60.41 16.12 2.14
N GLN A 4 -61.26 15.09 2.07
CA GLN A 4 -60.80 13.70 2.22
C GLN A 4 -59.92 13.23 1.04
N LYS A 5 -60.19 13.72 -0.18
CA LYS A 5 -59.37 13.40 -1.36
C LYS A 5 -57.97 14.00 -1.26
N ALA A 6 -57.86 15.22 -0.71
CA ALA A 6 -56.57 15.88 -0.48
C ALA A 6 -55.72 15.17 0.59
N GLY A 7 -56.32 14.75 1.71
CA GLY A 7 -55.61 14.00 2.75
C GLY A 7 -55.11 12.62 2.26
N LYS A 8 -55.92 11.92 1.47
CA LYS A 8 -55.51 10.66 0.83
C LYS A 8 -54.38 10.86 -0.20
N ALA A 9 -54.38 11.97 -0.93
CA ALA A 9 -53.31 12.30 -1.87
C ALA A 9 -51.98 12.58 -1.17
N VAL A 10 -51.98 13.33 -0.05
CA VAL A 10 -50.77 13.60 0.74
C VAL A 10 -50.21 12.31 1.34
N LEU A 11 -51.08 11.41 1.84
CA LEU A 11 -50.66 10.10 2.35
C LEU A 11 -49.98 9.25 1.27
N LEU A 12 -50.53 9.23 0.04
CA LEU A 12 -49.96 8.47 -1.07
C LEU A 12 -48.59 9.00 -1.48
N ILE A 13 -48.40 10.32 -1.49
CA ILE A 13 -47.10 10.93 -1.78
C ILE A 13 -46.06 10.50 -0.73
N PHE A 14 -46.40 10.61 0.55
CA PHE A 14 -45.53 10.16 1.64
C PHE A 14 -45.15 8.68 1.52
N LEU A 15 -46.14 7.84 1.21
CA LEU A 15 -45.92 6.40 1.03
C LEU A 15 -44.94 6.11 -0.11
N THR A 16 -45.09 6.79 -1.25
CA THR A 16 -44.20 6.61 -2.41
C THR A 16 -42.77 7.07 -2.15
N THR A 17 -42.59 8.16 -1.39
CA THR A 17 -41.26 8.64 -0.99
C THR A 17 -40.56 7.66 -0.04
N VAL A 18 -41.29 7.12 0.94
CA VAL A 18 -40.74 6.14 1.89
C VAL A 18 -40.35 4.85 1.17
N ILE A 19 -41.19 4.36 0.26
CA ILE A 19 -40.90 3.17 -0.54
C ILE A 19 -39.67 3.39 -1.42
N SER A 20 -39.55 4.55 -2.06
CA SER A 20 -38.39 4.86 -2.92
C SER A 20 -37.07 4.85 -2.14
N ILE A 21 -37.08 5.41 -0.92
CA ILE A 21 -35.89 5.41 -0.05
C ILE A 21 -35.55 3.97 0.38
N LEU A 22 -36.54 3.16 0.75
CA LEU A 22 -36.34 1.78 1.17
C LEU A 22 -35.75 0.92 0.05
N VAL A 23 -36.26 1.09 -1.18
CA VAL A 23 -35.76 0.39 -2.37
C VAL A 23 -34.33 0.83 -2.70
N GLY A 24 -34.05 2.13 -2.66
CA GLY A 24 -32.70 2.66 -2.88
C GLY A 24 -31.68 2.10 -1.88
N MET A 25 -32.06 1.97 -0.61
CA MET A 25 -31.21 1.39 0.43
C MET A 25 -30.96 -0.11 0.22
N PHE A 26 -31.97 -0.86 -0.23
CA PHE A 26 -31.83 -2.30 -0.51
C PHE A 26 -30.94 -2.56 -1.73
N LEU A 27 -31.05 -1.73 -2.77
CA LEU A 27 -30.19 -1.82 -3.96
C LEU A 27 -28.74 -1.43 -3.68
N TYR A 28 -28.47 -0.73 -2.58
CA TYR A 28 -27.11 -0.34 -2.18
C TYR A 28 -26.32 -1.49 -1.51
N HIS A 29 -26.90 -2.68 -1.38
CA HIS A 29 -26.17 -3.86 -0.92
C HIS A 29 -25.11 -4.25 -1.96
N LYS A 30 -23.89 -3.77 -1.74
CA LYS A 30 -22.71 -4.20 -2.47
C LYS A 30 -22.41 -5.64 -2.06
N THR A 31 -22.57 -6.59 -2.96
CA THR A 31 -22.18 -7.98 -2.74
C THR A 31 -20.66 -8.06 -2.56
N SER A 32 -20.22 -8.48 -1.38
CA SER A 32 -18.82 -8.86 -1.17
C SER A 32 -18.53 -10.08 -2.04
N VAL A 33 -17.69 -9.89 -3.06
CA VAL A 33 -17.22 -10.98 -3.92
C VAL A 33 -16.19 -11.80 -3.13
N ILE A 34 -16.48 -13.09 -2.96
CA ILE A 34 -15.51 -14.06 -2.47
C ILE A 34 -14.59 -14.39 -3.65
N ALA A 35 -13.35 -13.91 -3.60
CA ALA A 35 -12.35 -14.24 -4.60
C ALA A 35 -12.03 -15.74 -4.55
N LEU A 36 -11.89 -16.36 -5.73
CA LEU A 36 -11.35 -17.70 -5.88
C LEU A 36 -9.98 -17.77 -5.20
N PRO A 37 -9.61 -18.92 -4.59
CA PRO A 37 -8.26 -19.10 -4.09
C PRO A 37 -7.26 -18.95 -5.25
N PRO A 38 -6.09 -18.33 -5.00
CA PRO A 38 -5.05 -18.17 -6.00
C PRO A 38 -4.60 -19.54 -6.55
N LYS A 39 -4.11 -19.51 -7.80
CA LYS A 39 -3.68 -20.68 -8.58
C LYS A 39 -2.65 -21.52 -7.82
N VAL A 40 -2.79 -22.85 -7.93
CA VAL A 40 -1.96 -23.91 -7.32
C VAL A 40 -0.54 -23.46 -7.02
N ASP A 41 -0.22 -23.45 -5.73
CA ASP A 41 1.10 -23.12 -5.21
C ASP A 41 2.14 -24.10 -5.77
N ILE A 42 3.30 -23.55 -6.16
CA ILE A 42 4.45 -24.37 -6.52
C ILE A 42 4.83 -25.15 -5.26
N PRO A 43 4.96 -26.49 -5.34
CA PRO A 43 5.30 -27.29 -4.17
C PRO A 43 6.63 -26.85 -3.56
N GLU A 44 6.72 -26.87 -2.24
CA GLU A 44 7.88 -26.40 -1.50
C GLU A 44 9.15 -27.15 -1.87
N GLU A 45 9.03 -28.41 -2.28
CA GLU A 45 10.14 -29.25 -2.72
C GLU A 45 10.84 -28.69 -3.96
N ILE A 46 10.08 -28.07 -4.86
CA ILE A 46 10.63 -27.38 -6.04
C ILE A 46 11.30 -26.07 -5.60
N LEU A 47 10.65 -25.28 -4.74
CA LEU A 47 11.23 -24.03 -4.23
C LEU A 47 12.49 -24.24 -3.38
N ARG A 48 12.60 -25.38 -2.68
CA ARG A 48 13.79 -25.76 -1.90
C ARG A 48 14.97 -26.17 -2.79
N THR A 49 14.70 -26.57 -4.03
CA THR A 49 15.72 -27.01 -4.99
C THR A 49 16.06 -25.94 -6.03
N GLU A 50 15.24 -24.90 -6.15
CA GLU A 50 15.51 -23.75 -7.00
C GLU A 50 16.67 -22.91 -6.43
N ILE A 51 17.85 -23.09 -6.99
CA ILE A 51 19.00 -22.22 -6.70
C ILE A 51 18.78 -20.93 -7.51
N ILE A 52 18.47 -19.84 -6.82
CA ILE A 52 18.34 -18.51 -7.42
C ILE A 52 19.75 -18.07 -7.86
N ILE A 53 20.09 -18.32 -9.13
CA ILE A 53 21.41 -18.02 -9.70
C ILE A 53 21.52 -16.54 -10.11
N GLU A 54 20.38 -15.88 -10.33
CA GLU A 54 20.31 -14.49 -10.78
C GLU A 54 20.46 -13.50 -9.61
N GLY A 55 21.69 -13.34 -9.12
CA GLY A 55 22.06 -12.28 -8.19
C GLY A 55 22.46 -11.00 -8.93
N ARG A 56 22.15 -9.83 -8.37
CA ARG A 56 22.73 -8.55 -8.79
C ARG A 56 23.73 -8.07 -7.74
N SER A 57 24.83 -7.46 -8.18
CA SER A 57 25.81 -6.84 -7.27
C SER A 57 25.13 -5.77 -6.41
N PRO A 58 25.29 -5.81 -5.07
CA PRO A 58 24.78 -4.77 -4.17
C PRO A 58 25.38 -3.37 -4.41
N ILE A 59 26.48 -3.30 -5.16
CA ILE A 59 27.22 -2.06 -5.42
C ILE A 59 26.79 -1.48 -6.78
N ASP A 60 26.79 -2.30 -7.83
CA ASP A 60 26.65 -1.84 -9.22
C ASP A 60 25.36 -2.31 -9.91
N GLY A 61 24.58 -3.19 -9.29
CA GLY A 61 23.35 -3.74 -9.89
C GLY A 61 23.57 -4.64 -11.12
N LYS A 62 24.82 -4.94 -11.46
CA LYS A 62 25.22 -5.86 -12.55
C LYS A 62 24.92 -7.32 -12.17
N PRO A 63 24.61 -8.21 -13.15
CA PRO A 63 24.47 -9.63 -12.88
C PRO A 63 25.78 -10.18 -12.31
N LEU A 64 25.69 -11.01 -11.27
CA LEU A 64 26.83 -11.53 -10.52
C LEU A 64 26.66 -13.02 -10.27
N SER A 65 27.71 -13.81 -10.50
CA SER A 65 27.70 -15.25 -10.21
C SER A 65 27.69 -15.51 -8.69
N PRO A 66 27.11 -16.63 -8.20
CA PRO A 66 27.13 -16.96 -6.77
C PRO A 66 28.53 -16.99 -6.14
N ALA A 67 29.55 -17.43 -6.88
CA ALA A 67 30.94 -17.45 -6.41
C ALA A 67 31.51 -16.03 -6.25
N GLU A 68 31.23 -15.15 -7.22
CA GLU A 68 31.64 -13.75 -7.17
C GLU A 68 30.89 -12.99 -6.07
N TYR A 69 29.61 -13.31 -5.84
CA TYR A 69 28.83 -12.79 -4.72
C TYR A 69 29.43 -13.18 -3.36
N ALA A 70 29.82 -14.43 -3.19
CA ALA A 70 30.46 -14.90 -1.95
C ALA A 70 31.77 -14.16 -1.66
N GLN A 71 32.58 -13.92 -2.70
CA GLN A 71 33.83 -13.15 -2.60
C GLN A 71 33.56 -11.68 -2.27
N LEU A 72 32.62 -11.03 -2.96
CA LEU A 72 32.22 -9.65 -2.70
C LEU A 72 31.69 -9.48 -1.28
N GLN A 73 30.90 -10.43 -0.81
CA GLN A 73 30.35 -10.42 0.54
C GLN A 73 31.44 -10.59 1.61
N ALA A 74 32.47 -11.39 1.34
CA ALA A 74 33.63 -11.52 2.22
C ALA A 74 34.42 -10.20 2.29
N GLU A 75 34.62 -9.52 1.16
CA GLU A 75 35.26 -8.20 1.10
C GLU A 75 34.44 -7.14 1.84
N LEU A 76 33.12 -7.12 1.67
CA LEU A 76 32.26 -6.16 2.36
C LEU A 76 32.24 -6.36 3.88
N LYS A 77 32.40 -7.59 4.36
CA LYS A 77 32.45 -7.91 5.80
C LYS A 77 33.78 -7.54 6.45
N THR A 78 34.88 -7.57 5.69
CA THR A 78 36.21 -7.19 6.21
C THR A 78 36.43 -5.69 6.24
N ARG A 79 35.55 -4.88 5.61
CA ARG A 79 35.64 -3.42 5.67
C ARG A 79 35.39 -2.95 7.11
N PRO A 80 36.38 -2.30 7.76
CA PRO A 80 36.25 -1.86 9.15
C PRO A 80 35.28 -0.69 9.34
N TYR A 81 34.89 -0.01 8.26
CA TYR A 81 33.96 1.12 8.30
C TYR A 81 32.81 0.92 7.31
N PRO A 82 31.57 1.27 7.69
CA PRO A 82 30.44 1.25 6.78
C PRO A 82 30.67 2.22 5.61
N PRO A 83 30.09 1.95 4.43
CA PRO A 83 30.20 2.86 3.29
C PRO A 83 29.70 4.24 3.68
N GLN A 84 30.60 5.22 3.64
CA GLN A 84 30.27 6.58 4.02
C GLN A 84 29.48 7.23 2.88
N LEU A 85 28.21 7.57 3.13
CA LEU A 85 27.45 8.46 2.25
C LEU A 85 28.24 9.76 2.07
N SER A 86 28.18 10.34 0.86
CA SER A 86 28.80 11.65 0.62
C SER A 86 28.33 12.66 1.68
N PRO A 87 29.21 13.53 2.19
CA PRO A 87 28.85 14.50 3.24
C PRO A 87 27.60 15.30 2.87
N LYS A 88 27.51 15.75 1.61
CA LYS A 88 26.36 16.49 1.08
C LYS A 88 25.03 15.74 1.21
N VAL A 89 25.00 14.44 0.92
CA VAL A 89 23.79 13.62 1.04
C VAL A 89 23.43 13.43 2.51
N ARG A 90 24.42 13.19 3.37
CA ARG A 90 24.21 13.08 4.82
C ARG A 90 23.58 14.35 5.40
N ASP A 91 24.12 15.50 5.03
CA ASP A 91 23.64 16.81 5.50
C ASP A 91 22.24 17.09 4.97
N THR A 92 21.98 16.80 3.70
CA THR A 92 20.64 16.96 3.10
C THR A 92 19.61 16.09 3.83
N VAL A 93 19.91 14.81 4.07
CA VAL A 93 19.01 13.90 4.80
C VAL A 93 18.79 14.38 6.23
N PHE A 94 19.83 14.89 6.89
CA PHE A 94 19.71 15.46 8.22
C PHE A 94 18.75 16.66 8.24
N LEU A 95 18.91 17.62 7.31
CA LEU A 95 18.03 18.79 7.20
C LEU A 95 16.59 18.40 6.89
N LEU A 96 16.36 17.40 6.03
CA LEU A 96 15.02 16.90 5.74
C LEU A 96 14.35 16.27 6.97
N ARG A 97 15.10 15.50 7.76
CA ARG A 97 14.59 14.93 9.03
C ARG A 97 14.25 16.03 10.02
N LEU A 98 15.11 17.04 10.15
CA LEU A 98 14.87 18.19 11.02
C LEU A 98 13.61 18.95 10.58
N ARG A 99 13.47 19.25 9.28
CA ARG A 99 12.26 19.89 8.72
C ARG A 99 11.01 19.07 9.05
N LYS A 100 11.07 17.75 8.91
CA LYS A 100 9.95 16.87 9.25
C LYS A 100 9.55 17.00 10.72
N ILE A 101 10.52 16.99 11.63
CA ILE A 101 10.28 17.16 13.08
C ILE A 101 9.65 18.53 13.36
N LEU A 102 10.19 19.60 12.77
CA LEU A 102 9.66 20.96 12.93
C LEU A 102 8.21 21.05 12.45
N LYS A 103 7.87 20.48 11.29
CA LYS A 103 6.50 20.43 10.79
C LYS A 103 5.56 19.62 11.69
N THR A 104 6.06 18.56 12.33
CA THR A 104 5.28 17.76 13.27
C THR A 104 5.01 18.52 14.57
N LEU A 105 5.99 19.24 15.11
CA LEU A 105 5.84 19.99 16.37
C LEU A 105 5.09 21.32 16.18
N PHE A 106 5.25 21.96 15.02
CA PHE A 106 4.66 23.26 14.70
C PHE A 106 3.81 23.16 13.42
N PRO A 107 2.62 22.50 13.48
CA PRO A 107 1.76 22.29 12.32
C PRO A 107 1.09 23.57 11.78
N PHE A 108 1.38 24.72 12.40
CA PHE A 108 0.83 26.03 12.08
C PHE A 108 1.88 26.99 11.50
N VAL A 109 3.15 26.58 11.43
CA VAL A 109 4.22 27.36 10.78
C VAL A 109 4.50 26.73 9.42
N ASP A 110 4.30 27.49 8.35
CA ASP A 110 4.65 27.06 7.00
C ASP A 110 6.15 27.26 6.76
N PHE A 111 6.89 26.15 6.59
CA PHE A 111 8.33 26.08 6.30
C PHE A 111 8.61 25.55 4.89
#